data_AF-A0A0G1UG64-F1
#
_entry.id   AF-A0A0G1UG64-F1
#
_cell.length_a   1.000
_cell.length_b   1.000
_cell.length_c   1.000
_cell.angle_alpha   90.00
_cell.angle_beta   90.00
_cell.angle_gamma   90.00
#
_symmetry.space_group_name_H-M   'P 1'
#
loop_
_entity.id
_entity.type
_entity.pdbx_description
1 polymer ?
#
loop_
_entity_poly.entity_id
_entity_poly.type
_entity_poly.pdbx_seq_one_letter_code
_entity_poly.pdbx_strand_id
1 'polypeptide(L)'
;MAQHSKIIIGTQAKAIFIGRLDEDTGIAAYRRLAKLRHIKLVEYTNTPDAAKFLPLFDYAFVSRYLTILEALKAGIAVFAHYNNPIKYDYLTLTPFVKYIHIFSDPLTVNLKIDPGEISQGQKWARTQTWSKLAKVYERLWQK
;
A
#
# COMPACT_ATOMS: atom_id res chain seq x y z
N MET A 1 -18.00 39.10 -25.03
CA MET A 1 -18.30 38.29 -23.83
C MET A 1 -17.44 37.05 -23.87
N ALA A 2 -16.31 37.05 -23.15
CA ALA A 2 -15.40 35.91 -23.13
C ALA A 2 -15.93 34.87 -22.11
N GLN A 3 -16.24 33.67 -22.58
CA GLN A 3 -16.61 32.54 -21.75
C GLN A 3 -15.38 32.08 -20.97
N HIS A 4 -15.33 32.41 -19.68
CA HIS A 4 -14.39 31.82 -18.75
C HIS A 4 -14.79 30.36 -18.51
N SER A 5 -14.18 29.45 -19.26
CA SER A 5 -14.22 28.01 -18.97
C SER A 5 -13.60 27.77 -17.60
N LYS A 6 -14.43 27.45 -16.59
CA LYS A 6 -13.98 26.96 -15.29
C LYS A 6 -13.18 25.69 -15.51
N ILE A 7 -11.87 25.77 -15.30
CA ILE A 7 -10.99 24.62 -15.21
C ILE A 7 -11.43 23.84 -13.96
N ILE A 8 -12.09 22.70 -14.15
CA ILE A 8 -12.32 21.75 -13.06
C ILE A 8 -10.99 21.04 -12.83
N ILE A 9 -10.19 21.58 -11.90
CA ILE A 9 -8.97 20.93 -11.44
C ILE A 9 -9.42 19.70 -10.65
N GLY A 10 -9.24 18.50 -11.22
CA GLY A 10 -9.48 17.26 -10.49
C GLY A 10 -8.73 17.26 -9.17
N THR A 11 -9.34 16.75 -8.10
CA THR A 11 -8.69 16.69 -6.78
C THR A 11 -7.40 15.88 -6.87
N GLN A 12 -6.31 16.45 -6.33
CA GLN A 12 -5.00 15.78 -6.27
C GLN A 12 -5.12 14.44 -5.54
N ALA A 13 -4.64 13.36 -6.16
CA ALA A 13 -4.59 12.05 -5.53
C ALA A 13 -3.75 12.08 -4.25
N LYS A 14 -4.12 11.27 -3.26
CA LYS A 14 -3.49 11.21 -1.95
C LYS A 14 -2.96 9.80 -1.69
N ALA A 15 -1.74 9.72 -1.20
CA ALA A 15 -1.14 8.49 -0.73
C ALA A 15 -0.81 8.59 0.77
N ILE A 16 -0.86 7.46 1.45
CA ILE A 16 -0.45 7.33 2.84
C ILE A 16 0.77 6.41 2.95
N PHE A 17 1.75 6.83 3.75
CA PHE A 17 2.85 6.01 4.23
C PHE A 17 2.71 5.85 5.75
N ILE A 18 2.72 4.60 6.23
CA ILE A 18 2.74 4.28 7.65
C ILE A 18 4.00 3.47 7.93
N GLY A 19 4.90 3.99 8.77
CA GLY A 19 6.14 3.30 9.11
C GLY A 19 7.24 4.22 9.62
N ARG A 20 8.41 3.62 9.87
CA ARG A 20 9.61 4.34 10.29
C ARG A 20 10.23 5.10 9.11
N LEU A 21 10.87 6.24 9.38
CA LEU A 21 11.59 7.04 8.39
C LEU A 21 13.03 6.55 8.21
N ASP A 22 13.22 5.24 8.12
CA ASP A 22 14.51 4.61 7.87
C ASP A 22 14.66 4.29 6.37
N GLU A 23 15.89 4.20 5.89
CA GLU A 23 16.18 3.93 4.47
C GLU A 23 15.51 2.62 3.97
N ASP A 24 15.53 1.58 4.81
CA ASP A 24 14.98 0.26 4.49
C ASP A 24 13.45 0.22 4.33
N THR A 25 12.73 1.26 4.78
CA THR A 25 11.27 1.32 4.63
C THR A 25 10.85 1.73 3.22
N GLY A 26 11.78 2.26 2.42
CA GLY A 26 11.54 2.75 1.07
C GLY A 26 10.94 4.15 1.02
N ILE A 27 10.92 4.89 2.13
CA ILE A 27 10.34 6.24 2.19
C ILE A 27 10.89 7.20 1.13
N ALA A 28 12.19 7.14 0.84
CA ALA A 28 12.81 7.96 -0.21
C ALA A 28 12.21 7.67 -1.59
N ALA A 29 11.98 6.40 -1.92
CA ALA A 29 11.35 5.99 -3.17
C ALA A 29 9.89 6.44 -3.25
N TYR A 30 9.14 6.34 -2.15
CA TYR A 30 7.75 6.82 -2.08
C TYR A 30 7.64 8.34 -2.22
N ARG A 31 8.50 9.11 -1.56
CA ARG A 31 8.58 10.57 -1.74
C ARG A 31 8.90 10.93 -3.20
N ARG A 32 9.85 10.22 -3.81
CA ARG A 32 10.20 10.40 -5.23
C ARG A 32 9.01 10.08 -6.14
N LEU A 33 8.32 8.95 -5.93
CA LEU A 33 7.12 8.58 -6.67
C LEU A 33 6.01 9.64 -6.53
N ALA A 34 5.75 10.09 -5.30
CA ALA A 34 4.74 11.10 -5.02
C ALA A 34 5.04 12.41 -5.76
N LYS A 35 6.30 12.85 -5.76
CA LYS A 35 6.74 14.03 -6.52
C LYS A 35 6.58 13.85 -8.03
N LEU A 36 7.02 12.71 -8.58
CA LEU A 36 6.94 12.40 -10.02
C LEU A 36 5.50 12.33 -10.54
N ARG A 37 4.56 11.92 -9.69
CA ARG A 37 3.15 11.68 -10.07
C ARG A 37 2.19 12.73 -9.50
N HIS A 38 2.72 13.81 -8.91
CA HIS A 38 1.93 14.88 -8.28
C HIS A 38 0.92 14.36 -7.23
N ILE A 39 1.31 13.36 -6.44
CA ILE A 39 0.48 12.78 -5.36
C ILE A 39 0.80 13.49 -4.04
N LYS A 40 -0.22 13.82 -3.26
CA LYS A 40 -0.03 14.29 -1.88
C LYS A 40 0.28 13.10 -0.98
N LEU A 41 1.54 12.98 -0.54
CA LEU A 41 1.95 11.96 0.43
C LEU A 41 1.73 12.45 1.86
N VAL A 42 1.04 11.66 2.68
CA VAL A 42 0.92 11.87 4.12
C VAL A 42 1.69 10.77 4.85
N GLU A 43 2.61 11.16 5.71
CA GLU A 43 3.51 10.26 6.42
C GLU A 43 3.10 10.15 7.90
N TYR A 44 2.94 8.91 8.38
CA TYR A 44 2.62 8.61 9.78
C TYR A 44 3.69 7.71 10.40
N THR A 45 4.38 8.21 11.42
CA THR A 45 5.45 7.49 12.11
C THR A 45 5.01 6.89 13.46
N ASN A 46 4.01 7.48 14.12
CA ASN A 46 3.61 7.13 15.48
C ASN A 46 2.50 6.07 15.55
N THR A 47 2.46 5.14 14.58
CA THR A 47 1.50 4.03 14.52
C THR A 47 0.04 4.47 14.72
N PRO A 48 -0.54 5.25 13.78
CA PRO A 48 -1.92 5.67 13.88
C PRO A 48 -2.85 4.45 13.81
N ASP A 49 -4.12 4.65 14.21
CA ASP A 49 -5.17 3.66 13.95
C ASP A 49 -5.38 3.53 12.43
N ALA A 50 -4.61 2.65 11.80
CA ALA A 50 -4.51 2.53 10.35
C ALA A 50 -5.90 2.30 9.71
N ALA A 51 -6.79 1.58 10.40
CA ALA A 51 -8.14 1.31 9.93
C ALA A 51 -8.98 2.59 9.75
N LYS A 52 -8.72 3.64 10.54
CA LYS A 52 -9.41 4.93 10.40
C LYS A 52 -8.86 5.78 9.25
N PHE A 53 -7.55 5.73 9.03
CA PHE A 53 -6.90 6.62 8.07
C PHE A 53 -6.85 6.06 6.66
N LEU A 54 -6.52 4.78 6.49
CA LEU A 54 -6.31 4.15 5.18
C LEU A 54 -7.47 4.41 4.18
N PRO A 55 -8.76 4.31 4.56
CA PRO A 55 -9.87 4.55 3.63
C PRO A 55 -9.99 5.98 3.07
N LEU A 56 -9.25 6.94 3.62
CA LEU A 56 -9.27 8.35 3.19
C LEU A 56 -8.29 8.67 2.05
N PHE A 57 -7.55 7.66 1.58
CA PHE A 57 -6.48 7.78 0.60
C PHE A 57 -6.75 6.89 -0.62
N ASP A 58 -6.17 7.28 -1.75
CA ASP A 58 -6.26 6.52 -3.00
C ASP A 58 -5.23 5.38 -3.04
N TYR A 59 -4.06 5.61 -2.42
CA TYR A 59 -2.92 4.70 -2.45
C TYR A 59 -2.30 4.47 -1.08
N ALA A 60 -1.89 3.23 -0.82
CA ALA A 60 -1.01 2.86 0.28
C ALA A 60 0.42 2.70 -0.24
N PHE A 61 1.34 3.56 0.20
CA PHE A 61 2.75 3.48 -0.12
C PHE A 61 3.46 2.74 1.02
N VAL A 62 3.37 1.41 1.02
CA VAL A 62 3.74 0.57 2.18
C VAL A 62 4.34 -0.75 1.73
N SER A 63 5.34 -1.24 2.46
CA SER A 63 6.10 -2.46 2.10
C SER A 63 6.30 -3.45 3.26
N ARG A 64 5.60 -3.27 4.39
CA ARG A 64 5.67 -4.16 5.57
C ARG A 64 4.38 -4.94 5.72
N TYR A 65 4.51 -6.20 6.15
CA TYR A 65 3.45 -7.22 6.03
C TYR A 65 2.12 -6.79 6.63
N LEU A 66 2.15 -6.35 7.89
CA LEU A 66 0.95 -5.99 8.61
C LEU A 66 0.25 -4.79 7.97
N THR A 67 1.01 -3.75 7.62
CA THR A 67 0.47 -2.54 6.99
C THR A 67 -0.08 -2.82 5.59
N ILE A 68 0.55 -3.73 4.82
CA ILE A 68 -0.01 -4.20 3.55
C ILE A 68 -1.36 -4.89 3.78
N LEU A 69 -1.46 -5.79 4.77
CA LEU A 69 -2.72 -6.46 5.08
C LEU A 69 -3.82 -5.47 5.49
N GLU A 70 -3.48 -4.47 6.30
CA GLU A 70 -4.40 -3.41 6.72
C GLU A 70 -4.90 -2.57 5.53
N ALA A 71 -3.99 -2.21 4.62
CA ALA A 71 -4.31 -1.48 3.39
C ALA A 71 -5.22 -2.30 2.46
N LEU A 72 -4.89 -3.58 2.25
CA LEU A 72 -5.74 -4.48 1.48
C LEU A 72 -7.13 -4.60 2.12
N LYS A 73 -7.21 -4.78 3.44
CA LYS A 73 -8.48 -4.86 4.19
C LYS A 73 -9.31 -3.58 4.07
N ALA A 74 -8.65 -2.41 4.01
CA ALA A 74 -9.28 -1.12 3.77
C ALA A 74 -9.80 -0.96 2.32
N GLY A 75 -9.31 -1.79 1.38
CA GLY A 75 -9.70 -1.73 -0.03
C GLY A 75 -9.02 -0.60 -0.78
N ILE A 76 -7.77 -0.31 -0.45
CA ILE A 76 -6.97 0.70 -1.15
C ILE A 76 -5.83 0.03 -1.94
N ALA A 77 -5.42 0.66 -3.04
CA ALA A 77 -4.35 0.12 -3.88
C ALA A 77 -2.99 0.20 -3.18
N VAL A 78 -2.24 -0.90 -3.14
CA VAL A 78 -0.97 -1.00 -2.42
C VAL A 78 0.20 -0.94 -3.39
N PHE A 79 1.12 -0.01 -3.17
CA PHE A 79 2.40 0.06 -3.85
C PHE A 79 3.52 -0.28 -2.87
N ALA A 80 4.23 -1.37 -3.13
CA ALA A 80 5.24 -1.93 -2.26
C ALA A 80 6.63 -1.82 -2.88
N HIS A 81 7.47 -0.97 -2.27
CA HIS A 81 8.84 -0.75 -2.70
C HIS A 81 9.81 -1.80 -2.14
N TYR A 82 10.73 -2.29 -2.96
CA TYR A 82 11.91 -3.05 -2.54
C TYR A 82 13.22 -2.40 -3.01
N ASN A 83 14.25 -2.49 -2.17
CA ASN A 83 15.60 -1.99 -2.46
C ASN A 83 16.68 -3.08 -2.39
N ASN A 84 16.29 -4.32 -2.08
CA ASN A 84 17.21 -5.45 -1.94
C ASN A 84 16.50 -6.78 -2.27
N PRO A 85 17.27 -7.86 -2.56
CA PRO A 85 16.70 -9.16 -2.96
C PRO A 85 15.83 -9.80 -1.88
N ILE A 86 16.20 -9.70 -0.59
CA ILE A 86 15.41 -10.28 0.51
C ILE A 86 14.02 -9.67 0.55
N LYS A 87 13.93 -8.34 0.38
CA LYS A 87 12.66 -7.62 0.36
C LYS A 87 11.85 -7.92 -0.91
N TYR A 88 12.52 -8.15 -2.04
CA TYR A 88 11.88 -8.61 -3.26
C TYR A 88 11.22 -9.97 -3.04
N ASP A 89 11.96 -10.97 -2.56
CA ASP A 89 11.46 -12.32 -2.30
C ASP A 89 10.32 -12.29 -1.28
N TYR A 90 10.47 -11.51 -0.22
CA TYR A 90 9.43 -11.30 0.78
C TYR A 90 8.11 -10.77 0.17
N LEU A 91 8.18 -9.87 -0.82
CA LEU A 91 7.00 -9.32 -1.48
C LEU A 91 6.46 -10.22 -2.60
N THR A 92 7.30 -10.99 -3.31
CA THR A 92 6.88 -11.82 -4.44
C THR A 92 6.41 -13.21 -4.03
N LEU A 93 6.92 -13.75 -2.92
CA LEU A 93 6.55 -15.07 -2.38
C LEU A 93 5.34 -15.02 -1.44
N THR A 94 4.77 -13.84 -1.20
CA THR A 94 3.60 -13.68 -0.34
C THR A 94 2.32 -14.18 -1.02
N PRO A 95 1.35 -14.76 -0.27
CA PRO A 95 0.07 -15.21 -0.82
C PRO A 95 -0.79 -14.07 -1.41
N PHE A 96 -0.47 -12.81 -1.12
CA PHE A 96 -1.18 -11.63 -1.63
C PHE A 96 -0.46 -10.92 -2.79
N VAL A 97 0.56 -11.53 -3.42
CA VAL A 97 1.37 -10.87 -4.47
C VAL A 97 0.53 -10.29 -5.60
N LYS A 98 -0.55 -10.99 -5.99
CA LYS A 98 -1.50 -10.56 -7.04
C LYS A 98 -2.38 -9.35 -6.67
N TYR A 99 -2.32 -8.88 -5.43
CA TYR A 99 -3.15 -7.77 -4.93
C TYR A 99 -2.31 -6.51 -4.63
N ILE A 100 -1.01 -6.55 -4.89
CA ILE A 100 -0.09 -5.45 -4.61
C ILE A 100 0.74 -5.12 -5.85
N HIS A 101 1.19 -3.86 -5.95
CA HIS A 101 2.05 -3.40 -7.02
C HIS A 101 3.47 -3.25 -6.51
N ILE A 102 4.34 -4.20 -6.87
CA ILE A 102 5.73 -4.24 -6.43
C ILE A 102 6.59 -3.42 -7.38
N PHE A 103 7.47 -2.57 -6.85
CA PHE A 103 8.40 -1.78 -7.66
C PHE A 103 9.73 -1.51 -6.94
N SER A 104 10.78 -1.23 -7.71
CA SER A 104 12.07 -0.74 -7.21
C SER A 104 12.40 0.65 -7.72
N ASP A 105 12.04 0.97 -8.98
CA ASP A 105 12.23 2.30 -9.55
C ASP A 105 10.91 3.08 -9.60
N PRO A 106 10.79 4.21 -8.88
CA PRO A 106 9.64 5.12 -8.97
C PRO A 106 9.26 5.57 -10.40
N LEU A 107 10.20 5.56 -11.35
CA LEU A 107 9.91 5.98 -12.73
C LEU A 107 9.05 4.98 -13.50
N THR A 108 9.11 3.69 -13.14
CA THR A 108 8.43 2.61 -13.89
C THR A 108 7.03 2.31 -13.37
N VAL A 109 6.62 2.95 -12.27
CA VAL A 109 5.34 2.69 -11.61
C VAL A 109 4.16 3.13 -12.48
N ASN A 110 3.25 2.19 -12.76
CA ASN A 110 1.93 2.44 -13.35
C ASN A 110 0.87 2.54 -12.25
N LEU A 111 0.15 3.66 -12.20
CA LEU A 111 -0.90 3.92 -11.20
C LEU A 111 -2.30 3.48 -11.64
N LYS A 112 -2.47 2.94 -12.86
CA LYS A 112 -3.75 2.40 -13.30
C LYS A 112 -3.98 1.05 -12.65
N ILE A 113 -4.93 1.00 -11.72
CA ILE A 113 -5.28 -0.21 -10.96
C ILE A 113 -6.66 -0.68 -11.33
N ASP A 114 -6.83 -2.00 -11.51
CA ASP A 114 -8.13 -2.60 -11.72
C ASP A 114 -8.92 -2.61 -10.39
N PRO A 115 -10.12 -1.98 -10.33
CA PRO A 115 -10.99 -2.06 -9.16
C PRO A 115 -11.34 -3.51 -8.75
N GLY A 116 -11.33 -4.45 -9.71
CA GLY A 116 -11.50 -5.87 -9.47
C GLY A 116 -10.38 -6.47 -8.61
N GLU A 117 -9.11 -6.13 -8.89
CA GLU A 117 -7.95 -6.57 -8.10
C GLU A 117 -8.04 -6.05 -6.66
N ILE A 118 -8.42 -4.77 -6.49
CA ILE A 118 -8.62 -4.15 -5.18
C ILE A 118 -9.71 -4.88 -4.39
N SER A 119 -10.86 -5.14 -5.02
CA SER A 119 -11.98 -5.84 -4.38
C SER A 119 -11.60 -7.27 -3.96
N GLN A 120 -10.87 -7.99 -4.81
CA GLN A 120 -10.41 -9.34 -4.50
C GLN A 120 -9.38 -9.35 -3.36
N GLY A 121 -8.43 -8.42 -3.38
CA GLY A 121 -7.44 -8.24 -2.32
C GLY A 121 -8.09 -7.93 -0.99
N GLN A 122 -9.11 -7.07 -1.00
CA GLN A 122 -9.89 -6.75 0.20
C GLN A 122 -10.62 -7.96 0.77
N LYS A 123 -11.33 -8.72 -0.08
CA LYS A 123 -12.02 -9.95 0.33
C LYS A 123 -11.04 -10.94 0.93
N TRP A 124 -9.89 -11.16 0.29
CA TRP A 124 -8.86 -12.07 0.78
C TRP A 124 -8.27 -11.61 2.12
N ALA A 125 -7.93 -10.32 2.25
CA ALA A 125 -7.32 -9.77 3.46
C ALA A 125 -8.25 -9.85 4.68
N ARG A 126 -9.56 -9.66 4.48
CA ARG A 126 -10.57 -9.83 5.55
C ARG A 126 -10.62 -11.24 6.14
N THR A 127 -10.12 -12.26 5.42
CA THR A 127 -10.02 -13.64 5.93
C THR A 127 -8.75 -13.92 6.73
N GLN A 128 -7.80 -12.98 6.79
CA GLN A 128 -6.57 -13.12 7.58
C GLN A 128 -6.82 -12.58 9.00
N THR A 129 -7.18 -13.48 9.91
CA THR A 129 -7.53 -13.14 11.30
C THR A 129 -6.48 -13.62 12.30
N TRP A 130 -6.45 -13.00 13.48
CA TRP A 130 -5.62 -13.47 14.59
C TRP A 130 -5.91 -14.92 14.97
N SER A 131 -7.18 -15.33 14.98
CA SER A 131 -7.57 -16.72 15.25
C SER A 131 -7.05 -17.69 14.19
N LYS A 132 -7.05 -17.29 12.91
CA LYS A 132 -6.46 -18.10 11.84
C LYS A 132 -4.95 -18.24 12.02
N LEU A 133 -4.26 -17.15 12.35
CA LEU A 133 -2.83 -17.14 12.62
C LEU A 133 -2.49 -18.03 13.82
N ALA A 134 -3.17 -17.84 14.95
CA ALA A 134 -2.97 -18.63 16.17
C ALA A 134 -3.08 -20.13 15.92
N LYS A 135 -4.13 -20.58 15.19
CA LYS A 135 -4.30 -21.99 14.82
C LYS A 135 -3.15 -22.56 13.98
N VAL A 136 -2.54 -21.74 13.12
CA VAL A 136 -1.36 -22.18 12.35
C VAL A 136 -0.18 -22.40 13.29
N TYR A 137 0.06 -21.49 14.22
CA TYR A 137 1.12 -21.64 15.22
C TYR A 137 0.88 -22.83 16.15
N GLU A 138 -0.34 -23.01 16.67
CA GLU A 138 -0.70 -24.15 17.52
C GLU A 138 -0.43 -25.49 16.83
N ARG A 139 -0.79 -25.60 15.55
CA ARG A 139 -0.54 -26.83 14.76
C ARG A 139 0.96 -27.10 14.56
N LEU A 140 1.76 -26.05 14.35
CA LEU A 140 3.20 -26.18 14.22
C LEU A 140 3.85 -26.58 15.54
N TRP A 141 3.35 -26.06 16.66
CA TRP A 141 3.87 -26.33 18.00
C TRP A 141 3.56 -27.75 18.50
N GLN A 142 2.47 -28.37 18.01
CA GLN A 142 2.10 -29.74 18.34
C GLN A 142 2.87 -30.80 17.52
N LYS A 143 3.76 -30.37 16.62
CA LYS A 143 4.69 -31.25 15.91
C LYS A 143 6.04 -31.25 16.59
#